data_AF-Q05WX4-F1
#
_entry.id   AF-Q05WX4-F1
#
_cell.length_a   1.000
_cell.length_b   1.000
_cell.length_c   1.000
_cell.angle_alpha   90.00
_cell.angle_beta   90.00
_cell.angle_gamma   90.00
#
_symmetry.space_group_name_H-M   'P 1'
#
loop_
_entity.id
_entity.type
_entity.pdbx_description
1 polymer ?
#
loop_
_entity_poly.entity_id
_entity_poly.type
_entity_poly.pdbx_seq_one_letter_code
_entity_poly.pdbx_strand_id
1 'polypeptide(L)' 'MAASCPDPRSMQWQEDGDLDPADLAALVSRLQALESCGHGQELQRLGGAQESSD' A
#
# COMPACT_ATOMS: atom_id res chain seq x y z
N MET A 1 -13.23 6.69 8.46
CA MET A 1 -12.13 6.77 9.44
C MET A 1 -10.84 6.54 8.68
N ALA A 2 -9.97 7.54 8.58
CA ALA A 2 -8.68 7.36 7.93
C ALA A 2 -7.84 6.44 8.84
N ALA A 3 -7.60 5.20 8.41
CA ALA A 3 -6.66 4.32 9.08
C ALA A 3 -5.31 5.05 9.13
N SER A 4 -4.85 5.33 10.36
CA SER A 4 -3.56 5.94 10.64
C SER A 4 -2.52 5.24 9.78
N CYS A 5 -1.85 5.99 8.90
CA CYS A 5 -0.84 5.41 8.02
C CYS A 5 0.23 4.76 8.92
N PRO A 6 0.47 3.44 8.85
CA PRO A 6 1.53 2.86 9.64
C PRO A 6 2.84 3.49 9.17
N ASP A 7 3.59 4.10 10.09
CA ASP A 7 4.87 4.71 9.77
C ASP A 7 5.86 3.58 9.48
N PRO A 8 6.40 3.47 8.25
CA PRO A 8 7.36 2.41 7.92
C PRO A 8 8.59 2.43 8.83
N ARG A 9 8.91 3.58 9.43
CA ARG A 9 10.03 3.75 10.36
C ARG A 9 9.72 3.28 11.78
N SER A 10 8.45 3.07 12.13
CA SER A 10 8.04 2.57 13.45
C SER A 10 7.77 1.07 13.47
N MET A 11 7.71 0.42 12.31
CA MET A 11 7.50 -1.03 12.21
C MET A 11 8.65 -1.79 12.84
N GLN A 12 8.32 -2.85 13.57
CA GLN A 12 9.28 -3.73 14.21
C GLN A 12 9.82 -4.73 13.19
N TRP A 13 11.13 -4.68 12.99
CA TRP A 13 11.89 -5.63 12.18
C TRP A 13 12.57 -6.61 13.12
N GLN A 14 12.42 -7.89 12.85
CA GLN A 14 13.07 -8.98 13.56
C GLN A 14 14.54 -9.10 13.12
N GLU A 15 15.35 -9.83 13.90
CA GLU A 15 16.79 -9.98 13.64
C GLU A 15 17.10 -10.72 12.33
N ASP A 16 16.16 -11.51 11.83
CA ASP A 16 16.22 -12.20 10.54
C ASP A 16 15.89 -11.29 9.35
N GLY A 17 15.47 -10.05 9.59
CA GLY A 17 15.07 -9.09 8.58
C GLY A 17 13.60 -9.18 8.17
N ASP A 18 12.82 -10.06 8.79
CA ASP A 18 11.38 -10.11 8.59
C ASP A 18 10.65 -9.09 9.46
N LEU A 19 9.49 -8.63 9.00
CA LEU A 19 8.59 -7.81 9.81
C LEU A 19 7.94 -8.65 10.90
N ASP A 20 7.74 -8.05 12.08
CA ASP A 20 6.92 -8.64 13.12
C ASP A 20 5.53 -9.01 12.54
N PRO A 21 4.96 -10.17 12.88
CA PRO A 21 3.68 -10.62 12.31
C PRO A 21 2.53 -9.62 12.47
N ALA A 22 2.49 -8.85 13.56
CA ALA A 22 1.45 -7.84 13.77
C ALA A 22 1.62 -6.63 12.84
N ASP A 23 2.86 -6.16 12.66
CA ASP A 23 3.17 -5.07 11.74
C ASP A 23 3.01 -5.49 10.28
N LEU A 24 3.36 -6.74 9.95
CA LEU A 24 3.10 -7.32 8.63
C LEU A 24 1.60 -7.37 8.34
N ALA A 25 0.78 -7.85 9.29
CA ALA A 25 -0.68 -7.89 9.14
C ALA A 25 -1.28 -6.49 8.96
N ALA A 26 -0.78 -5.50 9.70
CA ALA A 26 -1.19 -4.10 9.57
C ALA A 26 -0.82 -3.52 8.19
N LEU A 27 0.41 -3.80 7.72
CA LEU A 27 0.88 -3.38 6.39
C LEU A 27 0.03 -4.00 5.28
N VAL A 28 -0.22 -5.31 5.33
CA VAL A 28 -1.02 -6.03 4.33
C VAL A 28 -2.45 -5.49 4.31
N SER A 29 -3.07 -5.29 5.48
CA SER A 29 -4.43 -4.74 5.58
C SER A 29 -4.52 -3.34 4.96
N ARG A 30 -3.47 -2.52 5.11
CA ARG A 30 -3.41 -1.20 4.50
C ARG A 30 -3.25 -1.26 2.99
N LEU A 31 -2.37 -2.12 2.48
CA LEU A 31 -2.19 -2.31 1.03
C LEU A 31 -3.51 -2.74 0.38
N GLN A 32 -4.20 -3.70 0.98
CA GLN A 32 -5.53 -4.13 0.52
C GLN A 32 -6.57 -3.00 0.57
N ALA A 33 -6.54 -2.16 1.61
CA ALA A 33 -7.42 -0.98 1.69
C ALA A 33 -7.11 0.05 0.59
N LEU A 34 -5.82 0.27 0.27
CA LEU A 34 -5.43 1.16 -0.83
C LEU A 34 -5.84 0.61 -2.19
N GLU A 35 -5.66 -0.69 -2.42
CA GLU A 35 -6.06 -1.36 -3.65
C GLU A 35 -7.59 -1.32 -3.85
N SER A 36 -8.35 -1.57 -2.79
CA SER A 36 -9.83 -1.60 -2.84
C SER A 36 -10.49 -0.22 -2.86
N CYS A 37 -9.89 0.82 -2.26
CA CYS A 37 -10.50 2.15 -2.16
C CYS A 37 -10.45 3.00 -3.45
N GLY A 38 -10.05 2.44 -4.60
CA GLY A 38 -10.19 3.11 -5.90
C GLY A 38 -8.88 3.55 -6.57
N HIS A 39 -7.72 3.28 -5.97
CA HIS A 39 -6.43 3.58 -6.61
C HIS A 39 -6.15 2.69 -7.82
N GLY A 40 -6.69 1.46 -7.88
CA GLY A 40 -6.58 0.61 -9.07
C GLY A 40 -7.25 1.22 -10.30
N GLN A 41 -8.41 1.87 -10.14
CA GLN A 41 -9.12 2.53 -11.25
C GLN A 41 -8.42 3.83 -11.69
N GLU A 42 -7.85 4.59 -10.76
CA GLU A 42 -7.08 5.79 -11.09
C GLU A 42 -5.74 5.43 -11.74
N LEU A 43 -5.03 4.40 -11.26
CA LEU A 43 -3.82 3.87 -11.90
C LEU A 43 -4.12 3.30 -13.30
N GLN A 44 -5.23 2.59 -13.48
CA GLN A 44 -5.67 2.13 -14.80
C GLN A 44 -6.02 3.31 -15.72
N ARG A 45 -6.68 4.35 -15.22
CA ARG A 45 -6.96 5.58 -15.98
C ARG A 45 -5.69 6.32 -16.37
N LEU A 46 -4.74 6.48 -15.45
CA LEU A 46 -3.47 7.17 -15.70
C LEU A 46 -2.54 6.35 -16.62
N GLY A 47 -2.49 5.03 -16.45
CA GLY A 47 -1.72 4.12 -17.30
C GLY A 47 -2.29 4.00 -18.72
N GLY A 48 -3.62 4.04 -18.87
CA GLY A 48 -4.27 4.07 -20.19
C GLY A 48 -4.19 5.43 -20.90
N ALA A 49 -3.99 6.52 -20.16
CA ALA A 49 -3.84 7.87 -20.73
C ALA A 49 -2.47 8.11 -21.40
N GLN A 50 -1.51 7.17 -21.30
CA GLN A 50 -0.19 7.30 -21.93
C GLN A 50 -0.12 6.77 -23.38
N GLU A 51 -1.18 6.17 -23.93
CA GLU A 51 -1.20 5.72 -25.35
C GLU A 51 -1.81 6.75 -26.32
N SER A 52 -1.84 8.02 -25.95
CA SER A 52 -2.30 9.10 -26.86
C SER A 52 -1.58 10.41 -26.57
N SER A 53 -0.25 10.39 -26.68
CA SER A 53 0.48 11.62 -26.99
C SER A 53 1.19 11.37 -28.32
N ASP A 54 0.71 12.12 -29.32
CA ASP A 54 1.08 12.21 -30.75
C ASP A 54 2.57 11.97 -31.08
#